data_AF-C1L4I0-F1
#
_entry.id   AF-C1L4I0-F1
#
_cell.length_a   1.000
_cell.length_b   1.000
_cell.length_c   1.000
_cell.angle_alpha   90.00
_cell.angle_beta   90.00
_cell.angle_gamma   90.00
#
_symmetry.space_group_name_H-M   'P 1'
#
loop_
_entity.id
_entity.type
_entity.pdbx_description
1 polymer ?
#
loop_
_entity_poly.entity_id
_entity_poly.type
_entity_poly.pdbx_seq_one_letter_code
_entity_poly.pdbx_strand_id
1 'polypeptide(L)'
;MFNGNLSVVFDANYWKGRIFNWISFRNFVIAPLAEELIFRACITFHLLPLFSSCIMLCFVSSLFFSVSHLHHIVESVESGQDLQSAFQTSLFQVFYTTLFGMYSGFLMLRTGNIASSIVTHSLCNFFGLPDLIGAIERAKYRWGFFGQILAIGSHLLGLCLWTHLLYQITDTKWSSSTNCHCNWY
;
A
#
# COMPACT_ATOMS: atom_id res chain seq x y z
N MET A 1 5.41 17.82 1.72
CA MET A 1 6.81 17.37 1.72
C MET A 1 7.61 18.29 2.63
N PHE A 2 8.41 17.73 3.55
CA PHE A 2 9.03 18.46 4.67
C PHE A 2 10.14 19.41 4.19
N ASN A 3 10.05 20.69 4.57
CA ASN A 3 10.98 21.75 4.18
C ASN A 3 12.30 21.72 5.01
N GLY A 4 12.83 20.53 5.31
CA GLY A 4 14.10 20.35 6.04
C GLY A 4 14.13 20.87 7.47
N ASN A 5 13.04 21.43 8.00
CA ASN A 5 12.98 21.98 9.34
C ASN A 5 12.50 20.90 10.33
N LEU A 6 13.43 20.37 11.14
CA LEU A 6 13.18 19.29 12.08
C LEU A 6 12.14 19.67 13.15
N SER A 7 11.94 20.97 13.38
CA SER A 7 10.93 21.49 14.31
C SER A 7 9.51 21.05 13.97
N VAL A 8 9.20 20.84 12.67
CA VAL A 8 7.89 20.38 12.21
C VAL A 8 7.59 18.95 12.69
N VAL A 9 8.63 18.13 12.89
CA VAL A 9 8.46 16.77 13.44
C VAL A 9 7.95 16.83 14.88
N PHE A 10 8.38 17.83 15.65
CA PHE A 10 8.02 18.02 17.06
C PHE A 10 6.84 18.99 17.27
N ASP A 11 6.28 19.57 16.20
CA ASP A 11 5.15 20.49 16.30
C ASP A 11 3.83 19.72 16.44
N ALA A 12 3.35 19.63 17.69
CA ALA A 12 2.10 18.95 18.01
C ALA A 12 0.87 19.56 17.32
N ASN A 13 0.85 20.88 17.07
CA ASN A 13 -0.28 21.55 16.44
C ASN A 13 -0.33 21.26 14.94
N TYR A 14 0.84 21.22 14.29
CA TYR A 14 0.97 20.80 12.90
C TYR A 14 0.43 19.37 12.70
N TRP A 15 0.83 18.43 13.55
CA TRP A 15 0.34 17.05 13.48
C TRP A 15 -1.14 16.95 13.84
N LYS A 16 -1.62 17.73 14.80
CA LYS A 16 -3.03 17.70 15.20
C LYS A 16 -3.95 18.10 14.06
N GLY A 17 -3.65 19.20 13.37
CA GLY A 17 -4.43 19.65 12.21
C GLY A 17 -4.35 18.71 11.01
N ARG A 18 -3.23 17.99 10.86
CA ARG A 18 -3.03 17.03 9.77
C ARG A 18 -3.68 15.67 10.04
N ILE A 19 -3.68 15.18 11.27
CA ILE A 19 -4.20 13.84 11.61
C ILE A 19 -5.69 13.89 11.95
N PHE A 20 -6.12 14.87 12.75
CA PHE A 20 -7.48 14.91 13.31
C PHE A 20 -8.46 15.79 12.52
N ASN A 21 -8.28 15.87 11.20
CA ASN A 21 -9.29 16.48 10.34
C ASN A 21 -10.15 15.37 9.66
N TRP A 22 -11.36 15.75 9.25
CA TRP A 22 -12.31 14.81 8.65
C TRP A 22 -11.78 14.14 7.37
N ILE A 23 -11.00 14.86 6.57
CA ILE A 23 -10.41 14.34 5.32
C ILE A 23 -9.39 13.24 5.63
N SER A 24 -8.54 13.45 6.62
CA SER A 24 -7.54 12.47 7.08
C SER A 24 -8.21 11.25 7.72
N PHE A 25 -9.26 11.45 8.52
CA PHE A 25 -10.04 10.34 9.05
C PHE A 25 -10.67 9.51 7.93
N ARG A 26 -11.28 10.17 6.93
CA ARG A 26 -11.81 9.50 5.74
C ARG A 26 -10.71 8.70 5.02
N ASN A 27 -9.56 9.31 4.76
CA ASN A 27 -8.50 8.72 3.94
C ASN A 27 -7.71 7.61 4.65
N PHE A 28 -7.58 7.67 5.97
CA PHE A 28 -6.75 6.73 6.76
C PHE A 28 -7.56 5.68 7.52
N VAL A 29 -8.87 5.85 7.66
CA VAL A 29 -9.72 4.89 8.38
C VAL A 29 -10.86 4.40 7.51
N ILE A 30 -11.71 5.30 7.03
CA ILE A 30 -12.95 4.92 6.35
C ILE A 30 -12.68 4.29 4.98
N ALA A 31 -11.85 4.92 4.15
CA ALA A 31 -11.51 4.40 2.82
C ALA A 31 -10.79 3.04 2.89
N PRO A 32 -9.69 2.88 3.67
CA PRO A 32 -9.05 1.57 3.84
C PRO A 32 -10.00 0.48 4.35
N LEU A 33 -10.86 0.81 5.33
CA LEU A 33 -11.83 -0.13 5.87
C LEU A 33 -12.83 -0.58 4.81
N ALA A 34 -13.43 0.36 4.09
CA ALA A 34 -14.43 0.06 3.07
C ALA A 34 -13.82 -0.74 1.91
N GLU A 35 -12.67 -0.32 1.41
CA GLU A 35 -12.00 -0.97 0.29
C GLU A 35 -11.57 -2.39 0.64
N GLU A 36 -10.90 -2.61 1.77
CA GLU A 36 -10.48 -3.95 2.15
C GLU A 36 -11.69 -4.86 2.44
N LEU A 37 -12.78 -4.36 3.04
CA LEU A 37 -14.01 -5.17 3.19
C LEU A 37 -14.59 -5.58 1.84
N ILE A 38 -14.74 -4.65 0.89
CA ILE A 38 -15.30 -4.94 -0.43
C ILE A 38 -14.40 -5.93 -1.19
N PHE A 39 -13.09 -5.66 -1.25
CA PHE A 39 -12.20 -6.44 -2.11
C PHE A 39 -11.70 -7.73 -1.47
N ARG A 40 -11.46 -7.75 -0.15
CA ARG A 40 -10.94 -8.93 0.56
C ARG A 40 -12.01 -9.77 1.22
N ALA A 41 -13.02 -9.15 1.84
CA ALA A 41 -14.09 -9.94 2.45
C ALA A 41 -15.12 -10.38 1.41
N CYS A 42 -15.53 -9.52 0.48
CA CYS A 42 -16.56 -9.87 -0.50
C CYS A 42 -15.99 -10.49 -1.77
N ILE A 43 -15.13 -9.78 -2.51
CA ILE A 43 -14.65 -10.26 -3.83
C ILE A 43 -13.74 -11.48 -3.69
N THR A 44 -12.71 -11.45 -2.84
CA THR A 44 -11.83 -12.61 -2.65
C THR A 44 -12.60 -13.85 -2.16
N PHE A 45 -13.63 -13.71 -1.31
CA PHE A 45 -14.46 -14.84 -0.87
C PHE A 45 -15.21 -15.49 -2.03
N HIS A 46 -15.76 -14.70 -2.96
CA HIS A 46 -16.42 -15.24 -4.17
C HIS A 46 -15.43 -15.87 -5.16
N LEU A 47 -14.20 -15.37 -5.22
CA LEU A 47 -13.14 -15.92 -6.07
C LEU A 47 -12.50 -17.18 -5.47
N LEU A 48 -12.53 -17.34 -4.14
CA LEU A 48 -11.90 -18.46 -3.42
C LEU A 48 -12.21 -19.85 -4.02
N PRO A 49 -13.48 -20.23 -4.32
CA PRO A 49 -13.78 -21.54 -4.91
C PRO A 49 -13.28 -21.72 -6.36
N LEU A 50 -12.91 -20.64 -7.05
CA LEU A 50 -12.50 -20.68 -8.46
C LEU A 50 -10.99 -20.90 -8.63
N PHE A 51 -10.19 -20.78 -7.57
CA PHE A 51 -8.73 -20.84 -7.65
C PHE A 51 -8.14 -21.84 -6.66
N SER A 52 -7.42 -22.84 -7.16
CA SER A 52 -6.60 -23.74 -6.37
C SER A 52 -5.20 -23.17 -6.05
N SER A 53 -4.80 -22.08 -6.70
CA SER A 53 -3.52 -21.42 -6.42
C SER A 53 -3.77 -20.16 -5.61
N CYS A 54 -3.26 -20.14 -4.38
CA CYS A 54 -3.34 -18.99 -3.49
C CYS A 54 -2.68 -17.73 -4.13
N ILE A 55 -1.61 -17.92 -4.93
CA ILE A 55 -0.96 -16.83 -5.68
C ILE A 55 -1.91 -16.28 -6.76
N MET A 56 -2.58 -17.16 -7.51
CA MET A 56 -3.51 -16.74 -8.57
C MET A 56 -4.74 -16.04 -8.00
N LEU A 57 -5.26 -16.51 -6.86
CA LEU A 57 -6.33 -15.85 -6.12
C LEU A 57 -5.93 -14.43 -5.70
N CYS A 58 -4.73 -14.27 -5.12
CA CYS A 58 -4.20 -12.94 -4.77
C CYS A 58 -4.07 -12.06 -6.01
N PHE A 59 -3.48 -12.56 -7.09
CA PHE A 59 -3.30 -11.79 -8.31
C PHE A 59 -4.63 -11.31 -8.91
N VAL A 60 -5.58 -12.23 -9.13
CA VAL A 60 -6.88 -11.91 -9.76
C VAL A 60 -7.72 -11.00 -8.89
N SER A 61 -7.83 -11.27 -7.58
CA SER A 61 -8.55 -10.36 -6.67
C SER A 61 -7.92 -8.96 -6.61
N SER A 62 -6.60 -8.87 -6.77
CA SER A 62 -5.88 -7.60 -6.81
C SER A 62 -6.09 -6.84 -8.11
N LEU A 63 -6.29 -7.54 -9.22
CA LEU A 63 -6.66 -6.90 -10.49
C LEU A 63 -8.04 -6.22 -10.40
N PHE A 64 -9.03 -6.85 -9.75
CA PHE A 64 -10.32 -6.20 -9.51
C PHE A 64 -10.17 -4.92 -8.67
N PHE A 65 -9.35 -5.00 -7.61
CA PHE A 65 -9.01 -3.84 -6.78
C PHE A 65 -8.31 -2.73 -7.55
N SER A 66 -7.31 -3.05 -8.36
CA SER A 66 -6.57 -2.02 -9.10
C SER A 66 -7.41 -1.40 -10.21
N VAL A 67 -8.18 -2.20 -10.95
CA VAL A 67 -9.01 -1.72 -12.07
C VAL A 67 -10.10 -0.77 -11.59
N SER A 68 -10.63 -0.93 -10.37
CA SER A 68 -11.61 0.03 -9.85
C SER A 68 -11.04 1.44 -9.76
N HIS A 69 -9.72 1.62 -9.62
CA HIS A 69 -9.06 2.93 -9.57
C HIS A 69 -8.98 3.64 -10.93
N LEU A 70 -9.35 2.98 -12.03
CA LEU A 70 -9.46 3.66 -13.32
C LEU A 70 -10.53 4.77 -13.31
N HIS A 71 -11.46 4.77 -12.34
CA HIS A 71 -12.41 5.87 -12.19
C HIS A 71 -11.73 7.24 -11.97
N HIS A 72 -10.51 7.27 -11.42
CA HIS A 72 -9.75 8.51 -11.26
C HIS A 72 -9.39 9.19 -12.60
N ILE A 73 -9.43 8.48 -13.72
CA ILE A 73 -9.27 9.11 -15.05
C ILE A 73 -10.33 10.19 -15.25
N VAL A 74 -11.57 9.92 -14.85
CA VAL A 74 -12.69 10.87 -14.98
C VAL A 74 -12.41 12.11 -14.15
N GLU A 75 -12.07 11.93 -12.87
CA GLU A 75 -11.73 13.03 -11.96
C GLU A 75 -10.54 13.85 -12.47
N SER A 76 -9.50 13.18 -12.99
CA SER A 76 -8.32 13.81 -13.59
C SER A 76 -8.68 14.68 -14.79
N VAL A 77 -9.49 14.17 -15.72
CA VAL A 77 -9.91 14.92 -16.90
C VAL A 77 -10.82 16.10 -16.53
N GLU A 78 -11.75 15.91 -15.59
CA GLU A 78 -12.59 16.99 -15.06
C GLU A 78 -11.78 18.08 -14.35
N SER A 79 -10.65 17.71 -13.74
CA SER A 79 -9.70 18.67 -13.14
C SER A 79 -8.83 19.42 -14.16
N GLY A 80 -9.01 19.17 -15.45
CA GLY A 80 -8.32 19.84 -16.55
C GLY A 80 -7.03 19.17 -17.01
N GLN A 81 -6.74 17.94 -16.56
CA GLN A 81 -5.64 17.16 -17.10
C GLN A 81 -5.99 16.64 -18.51
N ASP A 82 -5.02 16.63 -19.41
CA ASP A 82 -5.22 16.02 -20.72
C ASP A 82 -5.43 14.50 -20.58
N LEU A 83 -6.23 13.92 -21.48
CA LEU A 83 -6.63 12.52 -21.41
C LEU A 83 -5.42 11.57 -21.46
N GLN A 84 -4.36 11.93 -22.19
CA GLN A 84 -3.17 11.09 -22.31
C GLN A 84 -2.39 11.03 -21.00
N SER A 85 -2.18 12.18 -20.35
CA SER A 85 -1.54 12.27 -19.03
C SER A 85 -2.37 11.61 -17.94
N ALA A 86 -3.70 11.81 -17.96
CA ALA A 86 -4.62 11.14 -17.04
C ALA A 86 -4.53 9.62 -17.18
N PHE A 87 -4.55 9.10 -18.42
CA PHE A 87 -4.40 7.68 -18.70
C PHE A 87 -3.04 7.13 -18.24
N GLN A 88 -1.93 7.81 -18.51
CA GLN A 88 -0.60 7.40 -18.06
C GLN A 88 -0.50 7.36 -16.53
N THR A 89 -1.06 8.36 -15.86
CA THR A 89 -1.12 8.43 -14.39
C THR A 89 -1.92 7.26 -13.82
N SER A 90 -3.11 6.99 -14.37
CA SER A 90 -3.95 5.88 -13.92
C SER A 90 -3.36 4.52 -14.26
N LEU A 91 -2.62 4.37 -15.36
CA LEU A 91 -1.91 3.13 -15.68
C LEU A 91 -0.83 2.84 -14.64
N PHE A 92 -0.05 3.85 -14.26
CA PHE A 92 0.89 3.74 -13.16
C PHE A 92 0.17 3.40 -11.84
N GLN A 93 -0.98 4.01 -11.60
CA GLN A 93 -1.82 3.73 -10.44
C GLN A 93 -2.29 2.28 -10.37
N VAL A 94 -2.84 1.75 -11.47
CA VAL A 94 -3.25 0.34 -11.57
C VAL A 94 -2.07 -0.59 -11.30
N PHE A 95 -0.88 -0.28 -11.84
CA PHE A 95 0.30 -1.11 -11.62
C PHE A 95 0.68 -1.22 -10.13
N TYR A 96 0.89 -0.09 -9.45
CA TYR A 96 1.31 -0.16 -8.04
C TYR A 96 0.19 -0.63 -7.11
N THR A 97 -1.08 -0.33 -7.41
CA THR A 97 -2.22 -0.82 -6.63
C THR A 97 -2.42 -2.32 -6.81
N THR A 98 -2.06 -2.90 -7.97
CA THR A 98 -2.04 -4.36 -8.16
C THR A 98 -1.01 -5.01 -7.24
N LEU A 99 0.21 -4.46 -7.18
CA LEU A 99 1.28 -4.96 -6.30
C LEU A 99 0.88 -4.88 -4.82
N PHE A 100 0.35 -3.72 -4.42
CA PHE A 100 -0.20 -3.52 -3.07
C PHE A 100 -1.34 -4.50 -2.78
N GLY A 101 -2.25 -4.69 -3.72
CA GLY A 101 -3.37 -5.60 -3.56
C GLY A 101 -2.89 -7.03 -3.32
N MET A 102 -1.89 -7.49 -4.07
CA MET A 102 -1.34 -8.84 -3.90
C MET A 102 -0.72 -9.00 -2.52
N TYR A 103 -0.01 -7.98 -2.05
CA TYR A 103 0.56 -7.96 -0.72
C TYR A 103 -0.51 -7.98 0.38
N SER A 104 -1.53 -7.12 0.27
CA SER A 104 -2.68 -7.08 1.20
C SER A 104 -3.42 -8.43 1.22
N GLY A 105 -3.68 -9.03 0.06
CA GLY A 105 -4.30 -10.36 -0.05
C GLY A 105 -3.44 -11.45 0.60
N PHE A 106 -2.13 -11.43 0.36
CA PHE A 106 -1.19 -12.34 1.01
C PHE A 106 -1.24 -12.22 2.54
N LEU A 107 -1.24 -11.00 3.09
CA LEU A 107 -1.35 -10.77 4.53
C LEU A 107 -2.64 -11.36 5.11
N MET A 108 -3.79 -11.11 4.49
CA MET A 108 -5.06 -11.66 4.96
C MET A 108 -5.04 -13.20 4.94
N LEU A 109 -4.63 -13.81 3.83
CA LEU A 109 -4.62 -15.27 3.70
C LEU A 109 -3.63 -15.92 4.68
N ARG A 110 -2.48 -15.29 4.92
CA ARG A 110 -1.44 -15.83 5.81
C ARG A 110 -1.78 -15.65 7.29
N THR A 111 -2.37 -14.51 7.66
CA THR A 111 -2.70 -14.17 9.06
C THR A 111 -4.11 -14.59 9.47
N GLY A 112 -4.97 -14.93 8.52
CA GLY A 112 -6.37 -15.30 8.76
C GLY A 112 -7.25 -14.15 9.23
N ASN A 113 -6.79 -12.89 9.15
CA ASN A 113 -7.57 -11.73 9.56
C ASN A 113 -7.42 -10.57 8.58
N ILE A 114 -8.52 -9.84 8.37
CA ILE A 114 -8.58 -8.66 7.51
C ILE A 114 -7.97 -7.41 8.17
N ALA A 115 -7.81 -7.42 9.49
CA ALA A 115 -7.25 -6.28 10.23
C ALA A 115 -5.80 -5.99 9.78
N SER A 116 -5.02 -7.03 9.48
CA SER A 116 -3.67 -6.89 8.91
C SER A 116 -3.68 -6.05 7.62
N SER A 117 -4.54 -6.41 6.66
CA SER A 117 -4.73 -5.69 5.41
C SER A 117 -5.18 -4.25 5.61
N ILE A 118 -6.16 -4.00 6.48
CA ILE A 118 -6.67 -2.65 6.77
C ILE A 118 -5.58 -1.76 7.35
N VAL A 119 -4.80 -2.27 8.33
CA VAL A 119 -3.71 -1.50 8.94
C VAL A 119 -2.63 -1.19 7.91
N THR A 120 -2.22 -2.19 7.12
CA THR A 120 -1.23 -1.99 6.06
C THR A 120 -1.71 -0.98 5.02
N HIS A 121 -2.97 -1.05 4.59
CA HIS A 121 -3.57 -0.08 3.68
C HIS A 121 -3.54 1.34 4.28
N SER A 122 -3.97 1.48 5.53
CA SER A 122 -3.98 2.76 6.23
C SER A 122 -2.58 3.38 6.30
N LEU A 123 -1.56 2.57 6.58
CA LEU A 123 -0.16 2.99 6.58
C LEU A 123 0.32 3.38 5.18
N CYS A 124 -0.05 2.63 4.14
CA CYS A 124 0.27 2.98 2.76
C CYS A 124 -0.38 4.31 2.34
N ASN A 125 -1.64 4.56 2.71
CA ASN A 125 -2.29 5.85 2.45
C ASN A 125 -1.61 7.00 3.20
N PHE A 126 -1.09 6.74 4.40
CA PHE A 126 -0.38 7.74 5.19
C PHE A 126 1.00 8.10 4.63
N PHE A 127 1.81 7.09 4.27
CA PHE A 127 3.17 7.31 3.75
C PHE A 127 3.19 7.66 2.26
N GLY A 128 2.23 7.14 1.49
CA GLY A 128 2.23 7.20 0.04
C GLY A 128 3.33 6.34 -0.59
N LEU A 129 3.54 6.53 -1.90
CA LEU A 129 4.64 5.90 -2.60
C LEU A 129 5.99 6.55 -2.21
N PRO A 130 7.07 5.75 -2.15
CA PRO A 130 8.39 6.28 -1.87
C PRO A 130 8.86 7.20 -3.02
N ASP A 131 9.08 8.47 -2.69
CA ASP A 131 9.71 9.46 -3.57
C ASP A 131 11.24 9.23 -3.61
N LEU A 132 11.66 8.20 -4.34
CA LEU A 132 13.07 7.78 -4.44
C LEU A 132 13.94 8.89 -5.02
N ILE A 133 13.50 9.49 -6.14
CA ILE A 133 14.26 10.52 -6.85
C ILE A 133 14.41 11.75 -5.96
N GLY A 134 13.31 12.27 -5.43
CA GLY A 134 13.37 13.44 -4.56
C GLY A 134 14.12 13.16 -3.26
N ALA A 135 14.06 11.94 -2.71
CA ALA A 135 14.85 11.57 -1.54
C ALA A 135 16.36 11.61 -1.83
N ILE A 136 16.78 11.05 -2.98
CA ILE A 136 18.18 11.06 -3.42
C ILE A 136 18.65 12.50 -3.68
N GLU A 137 17.85 13.32 -4.35
CA GLU A 137 18.18 14.72 -4.64
C GLU A 137 18.30 15.56 -3.36
N ARG A 138 17.34 15.43 -2.43
CA ARG A 138 17.39 16.11 -1.13
C ARG A 138 18.61 15.70 -0.33
N ALA A 139 18.94 14.41 -0.31
CA ALA A 139 20.11 13.90 0.40
C ALA A 139 21.42 14.35 -0.26
N LYS A 140 21.47 14.40 -1.61
CA LYS A 140 22.60 14.97 -2.36
C LYS A 140 22.84 16.42 -2.00
N TYR A 141 21.77 17.22 -1.97
CA TYR A 141 21.86 18.64 -1.65
C TYR A 141 22.36 18.87 -0.22
N ARG A 142 21.94 18.03 0.74
CA ARG A 142 22.29 18.19 2.15
C ARG A 142 23.69 17.67 2.51
N TRP A 143 24.04 16.46 2.05
CA TRP A 143 25.25 15.72 2.46
C TRP A 143 26.11 15.22 1.28
N GLY A 144 25.89 15.75 0.07
CA GLY A 144 26.67 15.40 -1.11
C GLY A 144 26.50 13.94 -1.53
N PHE A 145 27.55 13.37 -2.12
CA PHE A 145 27.58 11.98 -2.58
C PHE A 145 27.28 10.96 -1.46
N PHE A 146 27.78 11.22 -0.24
CA PHE A 146 27.51 10.36 0.91
C PHE A 146 26.02 10.33 1.27
N GLY A 147 25.33 11.48 1.19
CA GLY A 147 23.88 11.55 1.37
C GLY A 147 23.11 10.68 0.37
N GLN A 148 23.53 10.66 -0.89
CA GLN A 148 22.90 9.81 -1.91
C GLN A 148 23.06 8.32 -1.59
N ILE A 149 24.25 7.90 -1.17
CA ILE A 149 24.51 6.51 -0.77
C ILE A 149 23.62 6.13 0.42
N LEU A 150 23.50 7.00 1.43
CA LEU A 150 22.63 6.73 2.58
C LEU A 150 21.15 6.67 2.19
N ALA A 151 20.69 7.56 1.30
CA ALA A 151 19.31 7.54 0.81
C ALA A 151 19.00 6.24 0.05
N ILE A 152 19.87 5.82 -0.87
CA ILE A 152 19.70 4.56 -1.61
C ILE A 152 19.81 3.36 -0.65
N GLY A 153 20.83 3.35 0.20
CA GLY A 153 21.10 2.27 1.15
C GLY A 153 19.94 2.05 2.12
N SER A 154 19.31 3.11 2.64
CA SER A 154 18.15 2.99 3.53
C SER A 154 16.92 2.39 2.84
N HIS A 155 16.64 2.73 1.58
CA HIS A 155 15.53 2.13 0.83
C HIS A 155 15.79 0.65 0.52
N LEU A 156 17.01 0.31 0.08
CA LEU A 156 17.39 -1.08 -0.20
C LEU A 156 17.37 -1.92 1.09
N LEU A 157 17.92 -1.39 2.18
CA LEU A 157 17.89 -2.04 3.49
C LEU A 157 16.45 -2.27 3.96
N GLY A 158 15.58 -1.26 3.85
CA GLY A 158 14.16 -1.38 4.20
C GLY A 158 13.46 -2.47 3.39
N LEU A 159 13.70 -2.52 2.08
CA LEU A 159 13.12 -3.55 1.21
C LEU A 159 13.64 -4.95 1.56
N CYS A 160 14.95 -5.11 1.77
CA CYS A 160 15.55 -6.39 2.15
C CYS A 160 15.08 -6.87 3.53
N LEU A 161 14.99 -5.97 4.51
CA LEU A 161 14.45 -6.31 5.82
C LEU A 161 12.99 -6.69 5.73
N TRP A 162 12.19 -5.96 4.95
CA TRP A 162 10.78 -6.30 4.73
C TRP A 162 10.64 -7.68 4.09
N THR A 163 11.34 -8.00 3.00
CA THR A 163 11.22 -9.33 2.36
C THR A 163 11.67 -10.46 3.28
N HIS A 164 12.74 -10.26 4.05
CA HIS A 164 13.24 -11.27 4.98
C HIS A 164 12.28 -11.52 6.16
N LEU A 165 11.77 -10.43 6.75
CA LEU A 165 10.91 -10.50 7.93
C LEU A 165 9.46 -10.81 7.59
N LEU A 166 9.02 -10.55 6.35
CA LEU A 166 7.62 -10.70 5.96
C LEU A 166 7.10 -12.10 6.28
N TYR A 167 7.80 -13.15 5.85
CA TYR A 167 7.36 -14.52 6.09
C TYR A 167 7.45 -14.92 7.57
N GLN A 168 8.46 -14.42 8.29
CA GLN A 168 8.72 -14.76 9.69
C GLN A 168 7.67 -14.14 10.64
N ILE A 169 7.33 -12.87 10.43
CA ILE A 169 6.42 -12.12 11.30
C ILE A 169 4.96 -12.45 10.99
N THR A 170 4.66 -12.85 9.76
CA THR A 170 3.30 -13.29 9.38
C THR A 170 3.01 -14.75 9.74
N ASP A 171 3.97 -15.46 10.34
CA ASP A 171 3.76 -16.81 10.83
C ASP A 171 2.93 -16.80 12.13
N THR A 172 1.64 -17.06 12.00
CA THR A 172 0.74 -17.12 13.14
C THR A 172 0.83 -18.50 13.79
N LYS A 173 1.75 -18.66 14.76
CA LYS A 173 1.79 -19.87 15.63
C LYS A 173 0.46 -20.14 16.35
N TRP A 174 -0.40 -19.12 16.44
CA TRP A 174 -1.72 -19.17 17.07
C TRP A 174 -2.83 -19.75 16.17
N SER A 175 -2.62 -19.83 14.85
CA SER A 175 -3.57 -20.53 13.97
C SER A 175 -3.10 -21.96 13.80
N SER A 176 -3.64 -22.83 14.66
CA SER A 176 -3.46 -24.28 14.63
C SER A 176 -3.44 -24.85 13.21
N SER A 177 -2.35 -25.55 12.86
CA SER A 177 -2.32 -26.73 11.97
C SER A 177 -2.92 -26.65 10.56
N THR A 178 -3.17 -25.48 10.01
CA THR A 178 -3.51 -25.35 8.58
C THR A 178 -2.68 -24.23 7.98
N ASN A 179 -1.46 -24.61 7.59
CA ASN A 179 -0.77 -24.01 6.44
C ASN A 179 -1.77 -23.76 5.33
N CYS A 180 -1.52 -22.79 4.45
CA CYS A 180 -2.28 -22.52 3.22
C CYS A 180 -2.52 -23.80 2.39
N HIS A 181 -3.46 -24.63 2.83
CA HIS A 181 -4.02 -25.73 2.10
C HIS A 181 -5.04 -25.04 1.23
N CYS A 182 -4.56 -24.56 0.08
CA CYS A 182 -5.35 -24.58 -1.12
C CYS A 182 -5.64 -26.06 -1.52
N ASN A 183 -6.13 -26.88 -0.59
CA ASN A 183 -6.67 -28.22 -0.75
C ASN A 183 -8.08 -28.17 -0.16
N TRP A 184 -9.03 -27.74 -0.98
CA TRP A 184 -10.44 -27.82 -0.68
C TRP A 184 -11.12 -28.80 -1.63
N TYR A 185 -10.64 -30.04 -1.61
CA TYR A 185 -11.33 -31.31 -1.90
C TYR A 185 -10.58 -32.44 -1.20
#